data_AF-A0AAW5P527-F1
#
_entry.id   AF-A0AAW5P527-F1
#
_cell.length_a   1.000
_cell.length_b   1.000
_cell.length_c   1.000
_cell.angle_alpha   90.00
_cell.angle_beta   90.00
_cell.angle_gamma   90.00
#
_symmetry.space_group_name_H-M   'P 1'
#
loop_
_entity.id
_entity.type
_entity.pdbx_description
1 polymer ?
#
loop_
_entity_poly.entity_id
_entity_poly.type
_entity_poly.pdbx_seq_one_letter_code
_entity_poly.pdbx_strand_id
1 'polypeptide(L)'
;MPDEPTELAVGESFVTSEEGDDLRVETTRSEEHLFTTTYRDVETGTLRLALQVDITTGSAAIDPRSYDADFWTLVVEGLPRPDLDLQSALASVEEPGIEVDTDRRELHVQSDDA
;
A
#
# COMPACT_ATOMS: atom_id res chain seq x y z
N MET A 1 11.59 -26.48 0.75
CA MET A 1 12.66 -25.59 0.29
C MET A 1 12.29 -24.23 0.86
N PRO A 2 13.19 -23.44 1.45
CA PRO A 2 12.85 -22.05 1.71
C PRO A 2 12.71 -21.40 0.33
N ASP A 3 11.54 -20.88 0.00
CA ASP A 3 11.36 -20.04 -1.17
C ASP A 3 12.39 -18.90 -1.08
N GLU A 4 13.38 -18.91 -1.97
CA GLU A 4 14.31 -17.80 -2.12
C GLU A 4 13.46 -16.53 -2.32
N PRO A 5 13.75 -15.43 -1.61
CA PRO A 5 13.04 -14.18 -1.85
C PRO A 5 13.16 -13.90 -3.34
N THR A 6 12.04 -13.81 -4.05
CA THR A 6 12.06 -13.54 -5.49
C THR A 6 12.76 -12.20 -5.69
N GLU A 7 14.02 -12.23 -6.10
CA GLU A 7 14.83 -11.04 -6.36
C GLU A 7 14.32 -10.37 -7.63
N LEU A 8 13.29 -9.55 -7.49
CA LEU A 8 12.74 -8.76 -8.60
C LEU A 8 13.85 -7.90 -9.22
N ALA A 9 14.03 -7.97 -10.54
CA ALA A 9 14.90 -7.03 -11.24
C ALA A 9 14.31 -5.61 -11.24
N VAL A 10 15.14 -4.57 -11.39
CA VAL A 10 14.61 -3.20 -11.55
C VAL A 10 13.80 -3.13 -12.84
N GLY A 11 12.57 -2.63 -12.73
CA GLY A 11 11.57 -2.62 -13.80
C GLY A 11 10.75 -3.91 -13.92
N GLU A 12 11.01 -4.92 -13.09
CA GLU A 12 10.21 -6.13 -13.03
C GLU A 12 9.05 -5.98 -12.04
N SER A 13 7.93 -6.63 -12.37
CA SER A 13 6.69 -6.60 -11.61
C SER A 13 6.26 -8.00 -11.24
N PHE A 14 5.79 -8.17 -10.00
CA PHE A 14 5.18 -9.38 -9.48
C PHE A 14 3.76 -9.09 -9.03
N VAL A 15 2.84 -10.01 -9.33
CA VAL A 15 1.42 -9.88 -9.00
C VAL A 15 1.11 -10.84 -7.88
N THR A 16 0.57 -10.34 -6.77
CA THR A 16 0.31 -11.12 -5.55
C THR A 16 -1.16 -11.49 -5.34
N SER A 17 -2.09 -10.81 -6.02
CA SER A 17 -3.54 -11.06 -5.90
C SER A 17 -3.97 -12.41 -6.51
N GLU A 18 -4.90 -13.11 -5.84
CA GLU A 18 -5.36 -14.44 -6.23
C GLU A 18 -6.53 -14.38 -7.24
N GLU A 19 -6.85 -15.51 -7.86
CA GLU A 19 -7.98 -15.62 -8.78
C GLU A 19 -9.30 -15.55 -7.99
N GLY A 20 -9.99 -14.41 -8.05
CA GLY A 20 -11.23 -14.14 -7.32
C GLY A 20 -11.20 -12.88 -6.45
N ASP A 21 -10.03 -12.26 -6.27
CA ASP A 21 -9.91 -10.96 -5.62
C ASP A 21 -10.55 -9.83 -6.44
N ASP A 22 -11.18 -8.88 -5.73
CA ASP A 22 -11.69 -7.63 -6.32
C ASP A 22 -10.55 -6.70 -6.75
N LEU A 23 -9.34 -6.89 -6.21
CA LEU A 23 -8.18 -6.05 -6.43
C LEU A 23 -7.02 -6.85 -7.03
N ARG A 24 -6.49 -6.36 -8.15
CA ARG A 24 -5.19 -6.75 -8.67
C ARG A 24 -4.10 -6.01 -7.91
N VAL A 25 -3.27 -6.75 -7.20
CA VAL A 25 -2.13 -6.23 -6.45
C VAL A 25 -0.85 -6.54 -7.23
N GLU A 26 -0.15 -5.50 -7.66
CA GLU A 26 1.06 -5.61 -8.48
C GLU A 26 2.19 -4.79 -7.85
N THR A 27 3.25 -5.48 -7.44
CA THR A 27 4.46 -4.90 -6.87
C THR A 27 5.54 -4.82 -7.94
N THR A 28 6.03 -3.61 -8.22
CA THR A 28 7.10 -3.35 -9.18
C THR A 28 8.34 -2.84 -8.45
N ARG A 29 9.52 -3.37 -8.76
CA ARG A 29 10.78 -2.79 -8.27
C ARG A 29 11.15 -1.60 -9.14
N SER A 30 10.73 -0.41 -8.73
CA SER A 30 10.93 0.84 -9.46
C SER A 30 12.41 1.26 -9.47
N GLU A 31 13.11 1.06 -8.36
CA GLU A 31 14.55 1.31 -8.21
C GLU A 31 15.18 0.22 -7.34
N GLU A 32 16.51 0.23 -7.17
CA GLU A 32 17.23 -0.80 -6.42
C GLU A 32 16.64 -1.05 -5.02
N HIS A 33 16.23 0.02 -4.32
CA HIS A 33 15.65 -0.07 -2.98
C HIS A 33 14.18 0.33 -2.92
N LEU A 34 13.56 0.61 -4.08
CA LEU A 34 12.23 1.19 -4.14
C LEU A 34 11.25 0.23 -4.79
N PHE A 35 10.27 -0.19 -4.02
CA PHE A 35 9.18 -1.03 -4.50
C PHE A 35 7.90 -0.22 -4.54
N THR A 36 7.13 -0.39 -5.60
CA THR A 36 5.85 0.28 -5.80
C THR A 36 4.77 -0.79 -5.96
N THR A 37 3.90 -0.90 -4.97
CA THR A 37 2.74 -1.78 -4.98
C THR A 37 1.52 -0.98 -5.41
N THR A 38 0.88 -1.40 -6.50
CA THR A 38 -0.36 -0.81 -7.00
C THR A 38 -1.53 -1.74 -6.75
N TYR A 39 -2.64 -1.16 -6.33
CA TYR A 39 -3.91 -1.85 -6.09
C TYR A 39 -4.90 -1.34 -7.12
N ARG A 40 -5.30 -2.20 -8.05
CA ARG A 40 -6.25 -1.85 -9.12
C ARG A 40 -7.50 -2.70 -9.03
N ASP A 41 -8.64 -2.06 -9.19
CA ASP A 41 -9.92 -2.74 -9.36
C ASP A 41 -9.85 -3.66 -10.59
N VAL A 42 -10.17 -4.95 -10.41
CA VAL A 42 -10.10 -5.92 -11.52
C VAL A 42 -11.19 -5.71 -12.57
N GLU A 43 -12.34 -5.18 -12.16
CA GLU A 43 -13.50 -5.02 -13.02
C GLU A 43 -13.38 -3.75 -13.87
N THR A 44 -12.97 -2.65 -13.25
CA THR A 44 -12.90 -1.33 -13.89
C THR A 44 -11.50 -0.95 -14.36
N GLY A 45 -10.46 -1.60 -13.83
CA GLY A 45 -9.06 -1.23 -14.04
C GLY A 45 -8.64 0.07 -13.32
N THR A 46 -9.50 0.62 -12.46
CA THR A 46 -9.23 1.86 -11.73
C THR A 46 -8.12 1.63 -10.69
N LEU A 47 -7.11 2.51 -10.69
CA LEU A 47 -6.10 2.54 -9.63
C LEU A 47 -6.74 3.08 -8.35
N ARG A 48 -6.78 2.25 -7.31
CA ARG A 48 -7.34 2.59 -6.00
C ARG A 48 -6.28 3.06 -5.00
N LEU A 49 -5.05 2.55 -5.14
CA LEU A 49 -3.92 2.91 -4.29
C LEU A 49 -2.58 2.64 -4.98
N ALA A 50 -1.60 3.50 -4.75
CA ALA A 50 -0.19 3.23 -5.04
C ALA A 50 0.64 3.46 -3.78
N LEU A 51 1.24 2.38 -3.28
CA LEU A 51 2.10 2.36 -2.11
C LEU A 51 3.54 2.20 -2.57
N GLN A 52 4.42 3.05 -2.07
CA GLN A 52 5.85 2.99 -2.32
C GLN A 52 6.57 2.63 -1.02
N VAL A 53 7.44 1.63 -1.06
CA VAL A 53 8.21 1.16 0.09
C VAL A 53 9.69 1.25 -0.25
N ASP A 54 10.43 2.00 0.57
CA ASP A 54 11.88 2.06 0.53
C ASP A 54 12.46 1.04 1.53
N ILE A 55 13.09 -0.01 1.03
CA ILE A 55 13.61 -1.09 1.88
C ILE A 55 14.90 -0.72 2.62
N THR A 56 15.54 0.41 2.27
CA THR A 56 16.74 0.89 2.99
C THR A 56 16.37 1.53 4.31
N THR A 57 15.27 2.28 4.29
CA THR A 57 14.74 3.04 5.43
C THR A 57 13.60 2.32 6.15
N GLY A 58 12.97 1.33 5.50
CA GLY A 58 11.72 0.74 5.97
C GLY A 58 10.51 1.67 5.81
N SER A 59 10.70 2.86 5.24
CA SER A 59 9.64 3.86 5.13
C SER A 59 8.67 3.53 4.00
N ALA A 60 7.38 3.68 4.29
CA ALA A 60 6.32 3.60 3.31
C ALA A 60 5.75 4.99 3.01
N ALA A 61 5.37 5.21 1.75
CA ALA A 61 4.75 6.43 1.29
C ALA A 61 3.61 6.11 0.32
N ILE A 62 2.54 6.89 0.38
CA ILE A 62 1.42 6.80 -0.57
C ILE A 62 1.44 8.03 -1.45
N ASP A 63 1.26 7.83 -2.76
CA ASP A 63 0.96 8.95 -3.65
C ASP A 63 -0.50 9.39 -3.42
N PRO A 64 -0.75 10.62 -2.92
CA PRO A 64 -2.09 11.05 -2.54
C PRO A 64 -3.03 11.22 -3.75
N ARG A 65 -2.51 11.28 -4.98
CA ARG A 65 -3.33 11.34 -6.20
C ARG A 65 -3.82 9.96 -6.63
N SER A 66 -3.17 8.91 -6.14
CA SER A 66 -3.50 7.52 -6.41
C SER A 66 -4.38 6.90 -5.32
N TYR A 67 -4.63 7.62 -4.22
CA TYR A 67 -5.48 7.19 -3.13
C TYR A 67 -6.96 7.49 -3.42
N ASP A 68 -7.76 6.43 -3.46
CA ASP A 68 -9.21 6.50 -3.64
C ASP A 68 -9.92 6.48 -2.28
N ALA A 69 -10.29 7.67 -1.79
CA ALA A 69 -10.95 7.86 -0.50
C ALA A 69 -12.39 7.31 -0.45
N ASP A 70 -13.04 7.14 -1.61
CA ASP A 70 -14.36 6.54 -1.69
C ASP A 70 -14.30 5.00 -1.59
N PHE A 71 -13.14 4.43 -1.92
CA PHE A 71 -12.90 2.98 -1.84
C PHE A 71 -12.29 2.54 -0.51
N TRP A 72 -11.29 3.28 0.01
CA TRP A 72 -10.53 2.90 1.20
C TRP A 72 -11.04 3.59 2.46
N THR A 73 -11.25 2.82 3.51
CA THR A 73 -11.47 3.35 4.86
C THR A 73 -10.13 3.63 5.54
N LEU A 74 -9.86 4.89 5.90
CA LEU A 74 -8.70 5.23 6.72
C LEU A 74 -8.89 4.77 8.16
N VAL A 75 -7.89 4.10 8.72
CA VAL A 75 -7.81 3.69 10.11
C VAL A 75 -6.52 4.26 10.68
N VAL A 76 -6.61 5.11 11.70
CA VAL A 76 -5.44 5.74 12.32
C VAL A 76 -5.32 5.27 13.76
N GLU A 77 -4.18 4.68 14.12
CA GLU A 77 -3.94 4.06 15.44
C GLU A 77 -5.08 3.11 15.85
N GLY A 78 -5.53 2.27 14.91
CA GLY A 78 -6.61 1.29 15.12
C GLY A 78 -8.03 1.87 15.18
N LEU A 79 -8.20 3.18 14.98
CA LEU A 79 -9.50 3.85 14.97
C LEU A 79 -9.90 4.26 13.56
N PRO A 80 -11.09 3.86 13.05
CA PRO A 80 -11.56 4.31 11.75
C PRO A 80 -11.78 5.83 11.76
N ARG A 81 -11.22 6.51 10.75
CA ARG A 81 -11.25 7.97 10.55
C ARG A 81 -11.80 8.31 9.14
N PRO A 82 -13.08 8.06 8.86
CA PRO A 82 -13.66 8.36 7.55
C PRO A 82 -13.71 9.88 7.25
N ASP A 83 -13.69 10.72 8.29
CA ASP A 83 -13.72 12.18 8.15
C ASP A 83 -12.32 12.80 7.96
N LEU A 84 -11.25 12.00 8.03
CA LEU A 84 -9.88 12.47 7.96
C LEU A 84 -9.33 12.22 6.56
N ASP A 85 -8.71 13.24 5.97
CA ASP A 85 -7.97 13.06 4.72
C ASP A 85 -6.63 12.36 4.96
N LEU A 86 -6.13 11.67 3.92
CA LEU A 86 -4.88 10.89 3.98
C LEU A 86 -3.69 11.72 4.46
N GLN A 87 -3.57 12.97 4.00
CA GLN A 87 -2.44 13.83 4.39
C GLN A 87 -2.48 14.13 5.89
N SER A 88 -3.67 14.43 6.42
CA SER A 88 -3.86 14.63 7.86
C SER A 88 -3.63 13.35 8.67
N ALA A 89 -4.03 12.19 8.15
CA ALA A 89 -3.77 10.89 8.78
C ALA A 89 -2.26 10.61 8.90
N LEU A 90 -1.51 10.74 7.79
CA LEU A 90 -0.06 10.55 7.77
C LEU A 90 0.68 11.57 8.65
N ALA A 91 0.21 12.81 8.71
CA ALA A 91 0.81 13.85 9.55
C ALA A 91 0.45 13.73 11.05
N SER A 92 -0.56 12.93 11.40
CA SER A 92 -0.99 12.74 12.79
C SER A 92 -0.10 11.77 13.56
N VAL A 93 0.75 11.02 12.86
CA VAL A 93 1.61 9.98 13.43
C VAL A 93 3.07 10.33 13.14
N GLU A 94 3.91 10.32 14.18
CA GLU A 94 5.35 10.47 14.01
C GLU A 94 5.90 9.14 13.44
N GLU A 95 6.55 9.22 12.28
CA GLU A 95 7.04 8.04 11.52
C GLU A 95 5.92 7.01 11.22
N PRO A 96 4.95 7.35 10.35
CA PRO A 96 3.81 6.48 10.08
C PRO A 96 4.22 5.20 9.32
N GLY A 97 3.97 4.06 9.95
CA GLY A 97 3.83 2.77 9.28
C GLY A 97 2.49 2.70 8.53
N ILE A 98 2.52 2.09 7.34
CA ILE A 98 1.37 1.97 6.44
C ILE A 98 1.10 0.49 6.19
N GLU A 99 -0.09 0.04 6.55
CA GLU A 99 -0.58 -1.32 6.29
C GLU A 99 -1.88 -1.26 5.48
N VAL A 100 -2.01 -2.15 4.50
CA VAL A 100 -3.16 -2.21 3.61
C VAL A 100 -3.86 -3.55 3.81
N ASP A 101 -5.12 -3.51 4.23
CA ASP A 101 -5.99 -4.68 4.32
C ASP A 101 -6.98 -4.65 3.15
N THR A 102 -6.72 -5.49 2.14
CA THR A 102 -7.52 -5.54 0.91
C THR A 102 -8.89 -6.17 1.11
N ASP A 103 -9.03 -7.12 2.06
CA ASP A 103 -10.27 -7.84 2.34
C ASP A 103 -11.29 -6.89 2.98
N ARG A 104 -10.83 -6.07 3.92
CA ARG A 104 -11.66 -5.07 4.61
C ARG A 104 -11.69 -3.72 3.92
N ARG A 105 -10.84 -3.50 2.91
CA ARG A 105 -10.64 -2.22 2.21
C ARG A 105 -10.24 -1.12 3.19
N GLU A 106 -9.31 -1.44 4.08
CA GLU A 106 -8.82 -0.54 5.11
C GLU A 106 -7.36 -0.14 4.84
N LEU A 107 -7.07 1.14 5.03
CA LEU A 107 -5.72 1.68 5.02
C LEU A 107 -5.36 2.10 6.45
N HIS A 108 -4.46 1.34 7.06
CA HIS A 108 -4.03 1.54 8.43
C HIS A 108 -2.78 2.42 8.48
N VAL A 109 -2.85 3.49 9.26
CA VAL A 109 -1.76 4.42 9.53
C VAL A 109 -1.50 4.40 11.03
N GLN A 110 -0.33 3.92 11.44
CA GLN A 110 0.02 3.78 12.86
C GLN A 110 1.51 3.99 13.04
N SER A 111 1.97 4.30 14.26
CA SER A 111 3.40 4.40 14.52
C SER A 111 4.07 3.06 14.26
N ASP A 112 5.20 3.09 13.57
CA ASP A 112 6.10 1.93 13.48
C ASP A 112 6.80 1.77 14.86
N ASP A 113 6.08 1.25 15.85
CA ASP A 113 6.64 0.94 17.17
C ASP A 113 7.38 -0.39 17.07
N ALA A 114 8.72 -0.30 16.91
CA ALA A 114 9.65 -1.42 16.86
C ALA A 114 9.89 -2.08 18.23
#